data_AF-A0A0B2QZN8-F1
#
_entry.id   AF-A0A0B2QZN8-F1
#
_cell.length_a   1.000
_cell.length_b   1.000
_cell.length_c   1.000
_cell.angle_alpha   90.00
_cell.angle_beta   90.00
_cell.angle_gamma   90.00
#
_symmetry.space_group_name_H-M   'P 1'
#
loop_
_entity.id
_entity.type
_entity.pdbx_description
1 polymer ?
#
loop_
_entity_poly.entity_id
_entity_poly.type
_entity_poly.pdbx_seq_one_letter_code
_entity_poly.pdbx_strand_id
1 'polypeptide(L)'
;EKFDKIICQSMWGDSTVSWDSVPSVQAAGGLLCMWHNLAFHVERRVKGRTFLMLDGRWVIENQRLYIVNVYAPCDLAGKRALWEELRQLKVSNPNGLWCFLRDFNSMRSQEERIGSSQRMADTSDISDFNEWISDMELQEIKGFGGRFTWFRPNGTVKSRLDRFL
;
A
#
# COMPACT_ATOMS: atom_id res chain seq x y z
N GLU A 1 4.74 -5.77 17.56
CA GLU A 1 4.43 -4.69 18.52
C GLU A 1 2.93 -4.55 18.69
N LYS A 2 2.44 -4.05 19.83
CA LYS A 2 1.01 -3.72 20.02
C LYS A 2 0.87 -2.20 19.99
N PHE A 3 0.11 -1.67 19.03
CA PHE A 3 -0.23 -0.25 18.99
C PHE A 3 -1.36 0.03 19.97
N ASP A 4 -1.03 0.70 21.07
CA ASP A 4 -2.00 1.16 22.05
C ASP A 4 -2.41 2.62 21.80
N LYS A 5 -3.42 3.05 22.57
CA LYS A 5 -3.99 4.40 22.47
C LYS A 5 -2.95 5.49 22.71
N ILE A 6 -2.05 5.31 23.66
CA ILE A 6 -1.08 6.34 24.05
C ILE A 6 -0.08 6.55 22.91
N ILE A 7 0.43 5.46 22.34
CA ILE A 7 1.35 5.50 21.19
C ILE A 7 0.69 6.18 20.00
N CYS A 8 -0.53 5.77 19.63
CA CYS A 8 -1.22 6.33 18.47
C CYS A 8 -1.55 7.81 18.66
N GLN A 9 -2.02 8.23 19.83
CA GLN A 9 -2.29 9.64 20.11
C GLN A 9 -1.01 10.47 20.10
N SER A 10 0.09 9.94 20.64
CA SER A 10 1.39 10.63 20.59
C SER A 10 1.94 10.78 19.18
N MET A 11 1.76 9.77 18.31
CA MET A 11 2.20 9.84 16.91
C MET A 11 1.33 10.80 16.08
N TRP A 12 0.03 10.83 16.34
CA TRP A 12 -0.91 11.68 15.61
C TRP A 12 -0.83 13.15 16.03
N GLY A 13 -0.62 13.39 17.33
CA GLY A 13 -0.57 14.73 17.92
C GLY A 13 -1.83 15.13 18.69
N ASP A 14 -2.87 14.30 18.72
CA ASP A 14 -4.08 14.55 19.50
C ASP A 14 -4.90 13.27 19.81
N SER A 15 -5.96 13.42 20.61
CA SER A 15 -6.76 12.31 21.11
C SER A 15 -7.85 11.77 20.17
N THR A 16 -8.13 12.46 19.08
CA THR A 16 -9.23 12.19 18.13
C THR A 16 -8.89 11.10 17.11
N VAL A 17 -7.62 10.68 17.06
CA VAL A 17 -7.16 9.62 16.17
C VAL A 17 -7.88 8.31 16.40
N SER A 18 -8.27 7.68 15.31
CA SER A 18 -8.65 6.28 15.24
C SER A 18 -7.58 5.51 14.49
N TRP A 19 -7.38 4.24 14.84
CA TRP A 19 -6.35 3.43 14.19
C TRP A 19 -6.77 1.97 14.12
N ASP A 20 -6.10 1.25 13.23
CA ASP A 20 -6.11 -0.21 13.21
C ASP A 20 -4.77 -0.71 12.70
N SER A 21 -4.42 -1.94 13.06
CA SER A 21 -3.13 -2.53 12.68
C SER A 21 -3.23 -4.01 12.35
N VAL A 22 -2.29 -4.44 11.51
CA VAL A 22 -1.98 -5.85 11.26
C VAL A 22 -0.61 -6.11 11.91
N PRO A 23 -0.49 -7.06 12.84
CA PRO A 23 0.76 -7.32 13.54
C PRO A 23 1.82 -7.86 12.57
N SER A 24 3.09 -7.66 12.92
CA SER A 24 4.20 -8.34 12.24
C SER A 24 4.11 -9.85 12.46
N VAL A 25 4.39 -10.62 11.41
CA VAL A 25 4.48 -12.08 11.48
C VAL A 25 5.90 -12.48 11.09
N GLN A 26 6.67 -12.97 12.06
CA GLN A 26 8.08 -13.34 11.89
C GLN A 26 8.92 -12.16 11.37
N ALA A 27 9.59 -12.33 10.22
CA ALA A 27 10.40 -11.30 9.56
C ALA A 27 9.57 -10.29 8.75
N ALA A 28 8.27 -10.55 8.52
CA ALA A 28 7.40 -9.60 7.85
C ALA A 28 7.01 -8.47 8.81
N GLY A 29 7.12 -7.22 8.35
CA GLY A 29 6.72 -6.04 9.09
C GLY A 29 5.22 -6.01 9.42
N GLY A 30 4.79 -5.01 10.21
CA GLY A 30 3.39 -4.75 10.51
C GLY A 30 2.81 -3.61 9.66
N LEU A 31 1.48 -3.55 9.61
CA LEU A 31 0.75 -2.44 9.00
C LEU A 31 0.04 -1.64 10.09
N LEU A 32 0.08 -0.31 9.97
CA LEU A 32 -0.68 0.61 10.81
C LEU A 32 -1.40 1.59 9.88
N CYS A 33 -2.70 1.76 10.09
CA CYS A 33 -3.46 2.87 9.52
C CYS A 33 -3.99 3.73 10.67
N MET A 34 -3.87 5.04 10.51
CA MET A 34 -4.39 6.05 11.45
C MET A 34 -5.20 7.06 10.65
N TRP A 35 -6.35 7.47 11.19
CA TRP A 35 -7.27 8.38 10.51
C TRP A 35 -8.07 9.20 11.50
N HIS A 36 -8.75 10.22 10.97
CA HIS A 36 -9.66 11.09 11.71
C HIS A 36 -11.09 10.93 11.19
N ASN A 37 -12.02 10.51 12.06
CA ASN A 37 -13.39 10.19 11.63
C ASN A 37 -14.20 11.40 11.14
N LEU A 38 -13.80 12.64 11.45
CA LEU A 38 -14.45 13.83 10.88
C LEU A 38 -13.99 14.12 9.44
N ALA A 39 -12.86 13.55 9.00
CA ALA A 39 -12.40 13.66 7.62
C ALA A 39 -12.80 12.40 6.82
N PHE A 40 -12.55 11.22 7.37
CA PHE A 40 -12.86 9.94 6.75
C PHE A 40 -13.53 9.02 7.79
N HIS A 41 -14.85 8.85 7.66
CA HIS A 41 -15.63 8.05 8.56
C HIS A 41 -15.51 6.57 8.18
N VAL A 42 -14.67 5.82 8.91
CA VAL A 42 -14.42 4.40 8.64
C VAL A 42 -15.54 3.53 9.21
N GLU A 43 -16.21 2.79 8.33
CA GLU A 43 -17.33 1.91 8.65
C GLU A 43 -16.87 0.47 8.86
N ARG A 44 -15.94 0.01 8.03
CA ARG A 44 -15.45 -1.38 8.04
C ARG A 44 -13.94 -1.40 7.82
N ARG A 45 -13.28 -2.39 8.43
CA ARG A 45 -11.87 -2.68 8.22
C ARG A 45 -11.72 -4.13 7.78
N VAL A 46 -10.89 -4.38 6.77
CA VAL A 46 -10.57 -5.72 6.29
C VAL A 46 -9.07 -5.93 6.37
N LYS A 47 -8.66 -7.00 7.03
CA LYS A 47 -7.25 -7.32 7.29
C LYS A 47 -6.83 -8.52 6.46
N GLY A 48 -5.94 -8.29 5.51
CA GLY A 48 -5.17 -9.35 4.87
C GLY A 48 -3.88 -9.61 5.63
N ARG A 49 -3.08 -10.56 5.14
CA ARG A 49 -1.73 -10.81 5.68
C ARG A 49 -0.75 -9.69 5.32
N THR A 50 -0.97 -9.06 4.18
CA THR A 50 -0.06 -8.09 3.52
C THR A 50 -0.78 -6.79 3.17
N PHE A 51 -2.02 -6.60 3.64
CA PHE A 51 -2.72 -5.34 3.49
C PHE A 51 -3.70 -5.06 4.65
N LEU A 52 -4.04 -3.80 4.81
CA LEU A 52 -5.11 -3.31 5.68
C LEU A 52 -6.00 -2.37 4.88
N MET A 53 -7.25 -2.77 4.63
CA MET A 53 -8.25 -1.94 3.96
C MET A 53 -9.12 -1.23 4.99
N LEU A 54 -9.31 0.07 4.78
CA LEU A 54 -10.31 0.88 5.41
C LEU A 54 -11.42 1.19 4.40
N ASP A 55 -12.64 0.85 4.75
CA ASP A 55 -13.84 1.11 3.97
C ASP A 55 -14.69 2.12 4.74
N GLY A 56 -14.97 3.26 4.11
CA GLY A 56 -15.66 4.35 4.76
C GLY A 56 -16.17 5.41 3.81
N ARG A 57 -16.62 6.52 4.38
CA ARG A 57 -17.08 7.70 3.65
C ARG A 57 -16.13 8.85 3.85
N TRP A 58 -15.70 9.45 2.74
CA TRP A 58 -15.07 10.75 2.77
C TRP A 58 -16.14 11.79 3.09
N VAL A 59 -16.01 12.44 4.25
CA VAL A 59 -17.10 13.22 4.85
C VAL A 59 -17.47 14.44 4.00
N ILE A 60 -16.47 15.10 3.40
CA ILE A 60 -16.69 16.35 2.65
C ILE A 60 -17.50 16.10 1.38
N GLU A 61 -17.12 15.10 0.58
CA GLU A 61 -17.77 14.80 -0.70
C GLU A 61 -18.91 13.77 -0.59
N ASN A 62 -19.16 13.25 0.63
CA ASN A 62 -20.10 12.17 0.88
C ASN A 62 -19.91 10.95 -0.05
N GLN A 63 -18.66 10.66 -0.41
CA GLN A 63 -18.29 9.62 -1.36
C GLN A 63 -17.74 8.40 -0.61
N ARG A 64 -18.16 7.19 -1.01
CA ARG A 64 -17.57 5.95 -0.49
C ARG A 64 -16.16 5.77 -1.06
N LEU A 65 -15.21 5.49 -0.16
CA LEU A 65 -13.79 5.38 -0.46
C LEU A 65 -13.22 4.14 0.26
N TYR A 66 -12.42 3.38 -0.48
CA TYR A 66 -11.63 2.26 0.00
C TYR A 66 -10.16 2.65 -0.03
N ILE A 67 -9.54 2.73 1.15
CA ILE A 67 -8.11 3.00 1.30
C ILE A 67 -7.42 1.71 1.71
N VAL A 68 -6.54 1.21 0.85
CA VAL A 68 -5.82 -0.04 1.06
C VAL A 68 -4.34 0.25 1.29
N ASN A 69 -3.89 0.04 2.52
CA ASN A 69 -2.47 0.12 2.87
C ASN A 69 -1.82 -1.24 2.57
N VAL A 70 -0.91 -1.27 1.60
CA VAL A 70 -0.27 -2.49 1.08
C VAL A 70 1.16 -2.63 1.58
N TYR A 71 1.57 -3.87 1.86
CA TYR A 71 2.95 -4.27 2.04
C TYR A 71 3.17 -5.61 1.31
N ALA A 72 3.49 -5.53 0.03
CA ALA A 72 3.56 -6.70 -0.83
C ALA A 72 4.80 -7.57 -0.53
N PRO A 73 4.72 -8.90 -0.70
CA PRO A 73 5.88 -9.78 -0.59
C PRO A 73 7.00 -9.42 -1.58
N CYS A 74 8.24 -9.80 -1.27
CA CYS A 74 9.37 -9.58 -2.17
C CYS A 74 9.42 -10.61 -3.33
N ASP A 75 8.84 -11.80 -3.15
CA ASP A 75 8.83 -12.87 -4.14
C ASP A 75 7.63 -12.76 -5.10
N LEU A 76 7.84 -13.18 -6.36
CA LEU A 76 6.84 -13.05 -7.42
C LEU A 76 5.55 -13.83 -7.15
N ALA A 77 5.64 -15.01 -6.53
CA ALA A 77 4.48 -15.85 -6.24
C ALA A 77 3.57 -15.18 -5.18
N GLY A 78 4.16 -14.64 -4.12
CA GLY A 78 3.46 -13.89 -3.09
C GLY A 78 2.80 -12.62 -3.63
N LYS A 79 3.47 -11.90 -4.53
CA LYS A 79 2.89 -10.72 -5.22
C LYS A 79 1.68 -11.10 -6.06
N ARG A 80 1.77 -12.14 -6.90
CA ARG A 80 0.64 -12.61 -7.72
C ARG A 80 -0.56 -13.01 -6.88
N ALA A 81 -0.32 -13.72 -5.78
CA ALA A 81 -1.38 -14.09 -4.84
C ALA A 81 -2.05 -12.84 -4.24
N LEU A 82 -1.27 -11.83 -3.86
CA LEU A 82 -1.78 -10.56 -3.37
C LEU A 82 -2.58 -9.80 -4.44
N TRP A 83 -2.08 -9.71 -5.67
CA TRP A 83 -2.79 -9.04 -6.78
C TRP A 83 -4.16 -9.64 -7.02
N GLU A 84 -4.26 -10.98 -6.99
CA GLU A 84 -5.53 -11.68 -7.10
C GLU A 84 -6.44 -11.42 -5.90
N GLU A 85 -5.90 -11.46 -4.68
CA GLU A 85 -6.67 -11.16 -3.46
C GLU A 85 -7.27 -9.73 -3.51
N LEU A 86 -6.48 -8.74 -3.93
CA LEU A 86 -6.93 -7.35 -4.08
C LEU A 86 -7.95 -7.19 -5.21
N ARG A 87 -7.81 -7.96 -6.31
CA ARG A 87 -8.80 -7.98 -7.41
C ARG A 87 -10.15 -8.48 -6.91
N GLN A 88 -10.17 -9.61 -6.20
CA GLN A 88 -11.39 -10.15 -5.59
C GLN A 88 -12.00 -9.20 -4.55
N LEU A 89 -11.14 -8.48 -3.81
CA LEU A 89 -11.58 -7.45 -2.87
C LEU A 89 -12.29 -6.29 -3.59
N LYS A 90 -11.78 -5.82 -4.74
CA LYS A 90 -12.46 -4.80 -5.56
C LYS A 90 -13.78 -5.32 -6.15
N VAL A 91 -13.77 -6.53 -6.72
CA VAL A 91 -14.97 -7.15 -7.31
C VAL A 91 -16.09 -7.31 -6.28
N SER A 92 -15.78 -7.70 -5.05
CA SER A 92 -16.77 -7.83 -3.97
C SER A 92 -17.28 -6.49 -3.41
N ASN A 93 -16.65 -5.37 -3.78
CA ASN A 93 -16.96 -4.03 -3.28
C ASN A 93 -16.99 -3.00 -4.43
N PRO A 94 -17.94 -3.13 -5.39
CA PRO A 94 -17.91 -2.38 -6.65
C PRO A 94 -18.24 -0.89 -6.50
N ASN A 95 -18.85 -0.47 -5.38
CA ASN A 95 -19.37 0.88 -5.20
C ASN A 95 -18.42 1.74 -4.36
N GLY A 96 -17.59 2.53 -5.03
CA GLY A 96 -16.76 3.56 -4.40
C GLY A 96 -15.43 3.80 -5.11
N LEU A 97 -14.72 4.81 -4.65
CA LEU A 97 -13.37 5.12 -5.11
C LEU A 97 -12.35 4.22 -4.43
N TRP A 98 -11.30 3.83 -5.13
CA TRP A 98 -10.23 2.99 -4.60
C TRP A 98 -8.92 3.75 -4.57
N CYS A 99 -8.18 3.59 -3.49
CA CYS A 99 -6.81 4.07 -3.37
C CYS A 99 -5.95 2.98 -2.73
N PHE A 100 -4.89 2.58 -3.42
CA PHE A 100 -3.89 1.64 -2.92
C PHE A 100 -2.60 2.41 -2.66
N LEU A 101 -1.97 2.19 -1.51
CA LEU A 101 -0.77 2.95 -1.16
C LEU A 101 0.29 2.13 -0.41
N ARG A 102 1.48 2.73 -0.36
CA ARG A 102 2.73 2.25 0.25
C ARG A 102 3.47 1.25 -0.63
N ASP A 103 4.00 0.19 -0.05
CA ASP A 103 5.09 -0.60 -0.61
C ASP A 103 4.55 -1.79 -1.40
N PHE A 104 4.63 -1.67 -2.72
CA PHE A 104 4.23 -2.73 -3.64
C PHE A 104 5.37 -3.71 -3.92
N ASN A 105 6.59 -3.43 -3.45
CA ASN A 105 7.81 -4.18 -3.77
C ASN A 105 8.04 -4.44 -5.27
N SER A 106 7.35 -3.72 -6.15
CA SER A 106 7.38 -3.89 -7.61
C SER A 106 7.65 -2.56 -8.31
N MET A 107 8.46 -2.66 -9.37
CA MET A 107 8.75 -1.54 -10.26
C MET A 107 7.82 -1.60 -11.47
N ARG A 108 7.55 -0.44 -12.05
CA ARG A 108 6.79 -0.29 -13.29
C ARG A 108 7.68 -0.22 -14.52
N SER A 109 8.94 0.15 -14.35
CA SER A 109 9.91 0.21 -15.44
C SER A 109 11.35 0.04 -14.94
N GLN A 110 12.29 -0.21 -15.85
CA GLN A 110 13.70 -0.40 -15.50
C GLN A 110 14.35 0.90 -14.97
N GLU A 111 13.85 2.04 -15.40
CA GLU A 111 14.33 3.38 -15.04
C GLU A 111 14.03 3.73 -13.57
N GLU A 112 13.21 2.93 -12.90
CA GLU A 112 12.92 3.04 -11.48
C GLU A 112 13.95 2.33 -10.60
N ARG A 113 15.02 1.80 -11.19
CA ARG A 113 16.18 1.25 -10.49
C ARG A 113 17.50 1.83 -10.97
N ILE A 114 18.40 2.09 -10.03
CA ILE A 114 19.82 2.35 -10.31
C ILE A 114 20.67 1.35 -9.53
N GLY A 115 21.68 0.76 -10.17
CA GLY A 115 22.66 -0.11 -9.54
C GLY A 115 23.10 -1.29 -10.42
N SER A 116 24.27 -1.87 -10.12
CA SER A 116 24.96 -2.92 -10.90
C SER A 116 24.25 -4.28 -10.94
N SER A 117 23.13 -4.44 -10.23
CA SER A 117 22.23 -5.59 -10.36
C SER A 117 21.17 -5.37 -11.47
N GLN A 118 21.58 -4.88 -12.64
CA GLN A 118 20.75 -4.92 -13.85
C GLN A 118 20.62 -6.34 -14.41
N ARG A 119 21.10 -7.36 -13.69
CA ARG A 119 20.79 -8.76 -13.96
C ARG A 119 19.30 -8.97 -13.66
N MET A 120 18.50 -8.80 -14.71
CA MET A 120 17.07 -9.05 -14.80
C MET A 120 16.27 -8.39 -13.66
N ALA A 121 15.88 -7.11 -13.79
CA ALA A 121 14.60 -6.80 -13.15
C ALA A 121 13.59 -7.73 -13.81
N ASP A 122 12.94 -8.57 -13.00
CA ASP A 122 12.13 -9.68 -13.44
C ASP A 122 11.05 -9.11 -14.36
N THR A 123 11.20 -9.31 -15.67
CA THR A 123 10.31 -8.69 -16.67
C THR A 123 8.88 -9.12 -16.44
N SER A 124 8.68 -10.31 -15.86
CA SER A 124 7.41 -10.80 -15.34
C SER A 124 6.86 -9.94 -14.20
N ASP A 125 7.65 -9.58 -13.18
CA ASP A 125 7.16 -8.75 -12.06
C ASP A 125 6.68 -7.38 -12.55
N ILE A 126 7.47 -6.75 -13.44
CA ILE A 126 7.09 -5.46 -14.04
C ILE A 126 5.83 -5.60 -14.90
N SER A 127 5.73 -6.67 -15.70
CA SER A 127 4.57 -6.93 -16.56
C SER A 127 3.32 -7.17 -15.72
N ASP A 128 3.38 -8.11 -14.78
CA ASP A 128 2.26 -8.50 -13.92
C ASP A 128 1.76 -7.32 -13.08
N PHE A 129 2.67 -6.48 -12.58
CA PHE A 129 2.29 -5.30 -11.81
C PHE A 129 1.59 -4.24 -12.67
N ASN A 130 2.10 -3.98 -13.89
CA ASN A 130 1.44 -3.04 -14.80
C ASN A 130 0.10 -3.57 -15.32
N GLU A 131 -0.01 -4.88 -15.58
CA GLU A 131 -1.26 -5.55 -15.94
C GLU A 131 -2.28 -5.42 -14.80
N TRP A 132 -1.88 -5.73 -13.56
CA TRP A 132 -2.76 -5.57 -12.40
C TRP A 132 -3.25 -4.12 -12.23
N ILE A 133 -2.38 -3.13 -12.41
CA ILE A 133 -2.77 -1.70 -12.37
C ILE A 133 -3.81 -1.40 -13.46
N SER A 134 -3.59 -1.91 -14.68
CA SER A 134 -4.50 -1.71 -15.81
C SER A 134 -5.85 -2.37 -15.57
N ASP A 135 -5.87 -3.63 -15.14
CA ASP A 135 -7.08 -4.40 -14.82
C ASP A 135 -7.90 -3.74 -13.71
N MET A 136 -7.20 -3.16 -12.72
CA MET A 136 -7.82 -2.47 -11.60
C MET A 136 -8.21 -1.03 -11.95
N GLU A 137 -7.93 -0.56 -13.18
CA GLU A 137 -8.21 0.79 -13.68
C GLU A 137 -7.58 1.88 -12.79
N LEU A 138 -6.40 1.58 -12.24
CA LEU A 138 -5.71 2.46 -11.30
C LEU A 138 -4.82 3.48 -12.01
N GLN A 139 -4.70 4.65 -11.41
CA GLN A 139 -3.85 5.72 -11.93
C GLN A 139 -2.82 6.10 -10.88
N GLU A 140 -1.54 6.08 -11.26
CA GLU A 140 -0.50 6.54 -10.34
C GLU A 140 -0.59 8.05 -10.16
N ILE A 141 -0.82 8.46 -8.91
CA ILE A 141 -0.71 9.86 -8.51
C ILE A 141 0.77 10.20 -8.50
N LYS A 142 1.19 11.14 -9.35
CA LYS A 142 2.57 11.63 -9.36
C LYS A 142 2.88 12.28 -8.01
N GLY A 143 3.55 11.51 -7.15
CA GLY A 143 4.00 12.01 -5.85
C GLY A 143 4.99 13.16 -6.00
N PHE A 144 4.87 14.15 -5.12
CA PHE A 144 5.93 15.14 -4.88
C PHE A 144 6.97 14.50 -3.97
N GLY A 145 8.22 14.38 -4.43
CA GLY A 145 9.30 13.79 -3.63
C GLY A 145 10.42 13.17 -4.44
N GLY A 146 11.23 12.37 -3.76
CA GLY A 146 12.35 11.66 -4.36
C GLY A 146 11.89 10.63 -5.39
N ARG A 147 12.65 10.50 -6.48
CA ARG A 147 12.40 9.50 -7.54
C ARG A 147 12.42 8.06 -7.01
N PHE A 148 13.22 7.78 -5.98
CA PHE A 148 13.39 6.47 -5.36
C PHE A 148 12.90 6.49 -3.92
N THR A 149 12.33 5.38 -3.47
CA THR A 149 11.71 5.24 -2.14
C THR A 149 12.43 4.20 -1.28
N TRP A 150 13.22 3.32 -1.91
CA TRP A 150 14.06 2.34 -1.23
C TRP A 150 15.53 2.50 -1.61
N PHE A 151 16.40 2.33 -0.61
CA PHE A 151 17.85 2.46 -0.75
C PHE A 151 18.53 1.27 -0.06
N ARG A 152 19.43 0.61 -0.78
CA ARG A 152 20.29 -0.40 -0.16
C ARG A 152 21.21 0.28 0.85
N PRO A 153 21.49 -0.32 2.02
CA PRO A 153 22.32 0.33 3.05
C PRO A 153 23.71 0.78 2.58
N ASN A 154 24.31 0.07 1.62
CA ASN A 154 25.60 0.43 1.03
C ASN A 154 25.50 1.48 -0.09
N GLY A 155 24.32 2.03 -0.37
CA GLY A 155 24.07 3.07 -1.37
C GLY A 155 24.18 2.63 -2.84
N THR A 156 24.55 1.38 -3.11
CA THR A 156 24.85 0.88 -4.47
C THR A 156 23.61 0.62 -5.31
N VAL A 157 22.45 0.48 -4.68
CA VAL A 157 21.18 0.20 -5.34
C VAL A 157 20.08 1.08 -4.76
N LYS A 158 19.26 1.64 -5.64
CA LYS A 158 18.09 2.45 -5.28
C LYS A 158 16.92 2.03 -6.17
N SER A 159 15.72 1.94 -5.61
CA SER A 159 14.49 1.56 -6.31
C SER A 159 13.29 2.40 -5.90
N ARG A 160 12.32 2.57 -6.80
CA ARG A 160 10.99 3.12 -6.48
C ARG A 160 10.02 1.95 -6.27
N LEU A 161 9.62 1.73 -5.03
CA LEU A 161 8.74 0.61 -4.62
C LEU A 161 7.44 1.11 -3.98
N ASP A 162 7.44 2.33 -3.43
CA ASP A 162 6.28 2.94 -2.80
C ASP A 162 5.48 3.79 -3.79
N ARG A 163 4.15 3.64 -3.78
CA ARG A 163 3.24 4.38 -4.68
C ARG A 163 1.93 4.76 -4.01
N PHE A 164 1.21 5.64 -4.69
CA PHE A 164 -0.21 5.92 -4.49
C PHE A 164 -0.90 5.67 -5.84
N LEU A 165 -1.79 4.69 -5.86
CA LEU A 165 -2.51 4.19 -7.04
C LEU A 165 -4.03 4.30 -6.84
#